data_AF-A0A965KRC1-F1
#
_entry.id   AF-A0A965KRC1-F1
#
_cell.length_a   1.000
_cell.length_b   1.000
_cell.length_c   1.000
_cell.angle_alpha   90.00
_cell.angle_beta   90.00
_cell.angle_gamma   90.00
#
_symmetry.space_group_name_H-M   'P 1'
#
loop_
_entity.id
_entity.type
_entity.pdbx_description
1 polymer ?
#
loop_
_entity_poly.entity_id
_entity_poly.type
_entity_poly.pdbx_seq_one_letter_code
_entity_poly.pdbx_strand_id
1 'polypeptide(L)'
;SIEQTFNGQADFGRRVQCTISRNGDLAYRTYLQVTVPEINQQMGRNGLPVFARWLDFPGEQLIAQVEVEIGGQRIDRQYGDWMHIWNQLTMTSEQQKGYFKMIGNTTQLTFITDPSFADVDGPCNSLAPRNVCTPRNALPESTLYVPLQFWFCTNPGLALPLIALK
;
A
#
# COMPACT_ATOMS: atom_id res chain seq x y z
N SER A 1 -2.41 12.07 13.01
CA SER A 1 -1.69 12.06 11.72
C SER A 1 -2.26 13.16 10.85
N ILE A 2 -1.46 13.71 9.94
CA ILE A 2 -1.91 14.74 9.00
C ILE A 2 -1.81 14.12 7.61
N GLU A 3 -2.95 14.00 6.93
CA GLU A 3 -3.00 13.52 5.56
C GLU A 3 -2.43 14.60 4.62
N GLN A 4 -1.61 14.17 3.68
CA GLN A 4 -1.07 15.02 2.62
C GLN A 4 -1.65 14.53 1.30
N THR A 5 -2.26 15.44 0.55
CA THR A 5 -2.81 15.12 -0.76
C THR A 5 -1.71 15.19 -1.81
N PHE A 6 -1.73 14.22 -2.73
CA PHE A 6 -0.83 14.24 -3.87
C PHE A 6 -1.31 15.24 -4.92
N ASN A 7 -0.36 15.96 -5.51
CA ASN A 7 -0.58 16.79 -6.67
C ASN A 7 -0.50 15.91 -7.93
N GLY A 8 -1.58 15.89 -8.71
CA GLY A 8 -1.69 15.12 -9.94
C GLY A 8 -2.62 13.91 -9.84
N GLN A 9 -2.88 13.26 -10.97
CA GLN A 9 -3.68 12.05 -11.04
C GLN A 9 -2.78 10.83 -10.77
N ALA A 10 -3.00 10.18 -9.62
CA ALA A 10 -2.33 8.94 -9.26
C ALA A 10 -2.82 7.81 -10.16
N ASP A 11 -1.90 7.20 -10.91
CA ASP A 11 -2.17 6.06 -11.79
C ASP A 11 -0.88 5.24 -11.94
N PHE A 12 -0.99 3.99 -12.38
CA PHE A 12 0.14 3.09 -12.57
C PHE A 12 1.17 3.68 -13.55
N GLY A 13 2.45 3.62 -13.17
CA GLY A 13 3.55 4.14 -13.99
C GLY A 13 3.68 5.67 -14.01
N ARG A 14 2.89 6.40 -13.22
CA ARG A 14 3.01 7.87 -13.09
C ARG A 14 3.76 8.26 -11.82
N ARG A 15 4.46 9.40 -11.90
CA ARG A 15 5.05 10.06 -10.72
C ARG A 15 4.02 11.04 -10.14
N VAL A 16 3.79 10.95 -8.85
CA VAL A 16 3.03 11.92 -8.07
C VAL A 16 3.92 12.56 -7.02
N GLN A 17 3.61 13.80 -6.64
CA GLN A 17 4.37 14.55 -5.63
C GLN A 17 3.42 15.25 -4.68
N CYS A 18 3.76 15.33 -3.39
CA CYS A 18 3.01 16.09 -2.41
C CYS A 18 3.95 17.04 -1.66
N THR A 19 3.46 18.23 -1.34
CA THR A 19 4.19 19.16 -0.47
C THR A 19 3.75 18.90 0.95
N ILE A 20 4.69 18.53 1.83
CA ILE A 20 4.38 18.29 3.24
C ILE A 20 4.03 19.61 3.90
N SER A 21 2.80 19.71 4.43
CA SER A 21 2.37 20.90 5.20
C SER A 21 3.20 21.05 6.47
N ARG A 22 3.57 22.29 6.83
CA ARG A 22 4.31 22.61 8.08
C ARG A 22 3.42 22.71 9.32
N ASN A 23 2.32 21.96 9.35
CA ASN A 23 1.36 21.97 10.45
C ASN A 23 1.86 21.07 11.60
N GLY A 24 2.99 21.41 12.20
CA GLY A 24 3.59 20.69 13.32
C GLY A 24 5.08 20.98 13.49
N ASP A 25 5.65 20.60 14.63
CA ASP A 25 7.06 20.88 14.97
C ASP A 25 8.01 19.82 14.38
N LEU A 26 7.63 18.55 14.51
CA LEU A 26 8.42 17.39 14.12
C LEU A 26 7.61 16.43 13.24
N ALA A 27 8.21 15.93 12.16
CA ALA A 27 7.66 14.83 11.37
C ALA A 27 8.31 13.51 11.77
N TYR A 28 7.47 12.52 12.10
CA TYR A 28 7.89 11.17 12.49
C TYR A 28 6.89 10.15 11.94
N ARG A 29 7.40 9.00 11.47
CA ARG A 29 6.65 7.88 10.87
C ARG A 29 5.68 8.30 9.77
N THR A 30 6.12 8.16 8.53
CA THR A 30 5.31 8.41 7.34
C THR A 30 4.83 7.10 6.74
N TYR A 31 3.56 7.07 6.33
CA TYR A 31 2.94 5.93 5.65
C TYR A 31 2.40 6.41 4.30
N LEU A 32 2.55 5.58 3.28
CA LEU A 32 1.88 5.74 2.00
C LEU A 32 0.55 4.99 2.06
N GLN A 33 -0.55 5.72 1.97
CA GLN A 33 -1.88 5.12 1.84
C GLN A 33 -2.19 4.93 0.36
N VAL A 34 -2.51 3.70 -0.05
CA VAL A 34 -2.90 3.35 -1.42
C VAL A 34 -4.18 2.53 -1.39
N THR A 35 -5.18 2.94 -2.14
CA THR A 35 -6.39 2.12 -2.35
C THR A 35 -6.25 1.38 -3.66
N VAL A 36 -6.24 0.04 -3.61
CA VAL A 36 -6.29 -0.81 -4.81
C VAL A 36 -7.74 -1.03 -5.21
N PRO A 37 -8.09 -0.91 -6.50
CA PRO A 37 -9.47 -1.02 -6.96
C PRO A 37 -10.00 -2.46 -6.89
N GLU A 38 -11.33 -2.59 -6.83
CA GLU A 38 -11.99 -3.87 -7.01
C GLU A 38 -11.77 -4.41 -8.44
N ILE A 39 -11.49 -5.71 -8.56
CA ILE A 39 -11.46 -6.41 -9.84
C ILE A 39 -12.52 -7.51 -9.81
N ASN A 40 -13.59 -7.33 -10.59
CA ASN A 40 -14.70 -8.25 -10.66
C ASN A 40 -14.86 -8.93 -12.03
N GLN A 41 -15.73 -9.94 -12.07
CA GLN A 41 -16.00 -10.71 -13.29
C GLN A 41 -16.65 -9.89 -14.43
N GLN A 42 -17.17 -8.69 -14.13
CA GLN A 42 -17.78 -7.82 -15.14
C GLN A 42 -16.71 -7.08 -15.97
N MET A 43 -15.46 -7.05 -15.52
CA MET A 43 -14.33 -6.46 -16.26
C MET A 43 -13.84 -7.35 -17.41
N GLY A 44 -14.41 -8.54 -17.57
CA GLY A 44 -14.09 -9.46 -18.65
C GLY A 44 -14.52 -8.93 -20.01
N ARG A 45 -13.59 -8.92 -20.98
CA ARG A 45 -13.91 -8.53 -22.36
C ARG A 45 -14.66 -9.69 -23.04
N ASN A 46 -15.78 -9.37 -23.71
CA ASN A 46 -16.60 -10.33 -24.47
C ASN A 46 -17.24 -11.46 -23.64
N GLY A 47 -17.51 -11.24 -22.35
CA GLY A 47 -18.16 -12.25 -21.49
C GLY A 47 -17.24 -13.42 -21.14
N LEU A 48 -15.93 -13.28 -21.32
CA LEU A 48 -14.95 -14.24 -20.86
C LEU A 48 -14.72 -14.12 -19.34
N PRO A 49 -14.48 -15.25 -18.66
CA PRO A 49 -14.17 -15.25 -17.23
C PRO A 49 -12.87 -14.47 -16.94
N VAL A 50 -12.89 -13.70 -15.85
CA VAL A 50 -11.74 -12.92 -15.38
C VAL A 50 -10.98 -13.73 -14.34
N PHE A 51 -9.75 -14.10 -14.66
CA PHE A 51 -8.81 -14.66 -13.70
C PHE A 51 -7.80 -13.58 -13.33
N ALA A 52 -7.90 -13.06 -12.11
CA ALA A 52 -7.03 -11.97 -11.64
C ALA A 52 -6.46 -12.30 -10.26
N ARG A 53 -5.28 -11.76 -9.99
CA ARG A 53 -4.55 -11.87 -8.74
C ARG A 53 -3.59 -10.70 -8.64
N TRP A 54 -3.44 -10.12 -7.46
CA TRP A 54 -2.34 -9.21 -7.18
C TRP A 54 -1.05 -9.99 -6.96
N LEU A 55 0.08 -9.41 -7.38
CA LEU A 55 1.39 -9.96 -7.03
C LEU A 55 1.56 -10.04 -5.52
N ASP A 56 2.43 -10.95 -5.08
CA ASP A 56 2.79 -11.06 -3.68
C ASP A 56 3.45 -9.75 -3.22
N PHE A 57 3.14 -9.31 -2.01
CA PHE A 57 3.60 -8.02 -1.46
C PHE A 57 3.23 -6.80 -2.35
N PRO A 58 1.93 -6.60 -2.67
CA PRO A 58 1.53 -5.57 -3.63
C PRO A 58 1.93 -4.16 -3.17
N GLY A 59 1.86 -3.85 -1.86
CA GLY A 59 2.26 -2.55 -1.34
C GLY A 59 3.72 -2.17 -1.64
N GLU A 60 4.65 -3.12 -1.59
CA GLU A 60 6.06 -2.87 -1.90
C GLU A 60 6.28 -2.83 -3.42
N GLN A 61 5.64 -3.72 -4.16
CA GLN A 61 5.78 -3.82 -5.62
C GLN A 61 5.18 -2.63 -6.38
N LEU A 62 4.16 -1.97 -5.81
CA LEU A 62 3.57 -0.75 -6.37
C LEU A 62 4.56 0.43 -6.39
N ILE A 63 5.55 0.39 -5.52
CA ILE A 63 6.50 1.48 -5.33
C ILE A 63 7.76 1.20 -6.14
N ALA A 64 7.88 1.85 -7.29
CA ALA A 64 9.15 1.83 -8.03
C ALA A 64 10.26 2.56 -7.26
N GLN A 65 9.98 3.80 -6.82
CA GLN A 65 10.88 4.60 -5.99
C GLN A 65 10.10 5.67 -5.22
N VAL A 66 10.59 6.04 -4.04
CA VAL A 66 10.11 7.20 -3.26
C VAL A 66 11.30 8.07 -2.93
N GLU A 67 11.12 9.39 -3.05
CA GLU A 67 12.16 10.39 -2.82
C GLU A 67 11.67 11.43 -1.83
N VAL A 68 12.56 11.87 -0.94
CA VAL A 68 12.35 13.04 -0.10
C VAL A 68 13.29 14.14 -0.57
N GLU A 69 12.70 15.27 -0.94
CA GLU A 69 13.40 16.47 -1.39
C GLU A 69 13.22 17.59 -0.36
N ILE A 70 14.32 18.25 0.00
CA ILE A 70 14.34 19.41 0.89
C ILE A 70 15.10 20.53 0.18
N GLY A 71 14.48 21.69 0.00
CA GLY A 71 15.12 22.84 -0.67
C GLY A 71 15.53 22.57 -2.12
N GLY A 72 14.82 21.68 -2.82
CA GLY A 72 15.13 21.29 -4.21
C GLY A 72 16.27 20.29 -4.35
N GLN A 73 16.82 19.78 -3.24
CA GLN A 73 17.80 18.71 -3.25
C GLN A 73 17.17 17.42 -2.74
N ARG A 74 17.45 16.32 -3.45
CA ARG A 74 17.08 14.99 -3.01
C ARG A 74 17.98 14.56 -1.85
N ILE A 75 17.37 14.30 -0.70
CA ILE A 75 18.07 13.88 0.52
C ILE A 75 18.16 12.36 0.59
N ASP A 76 17.04 11.69 0.31
CA ASP A 76 16.95 10.23 0.39
C ASP A 76 16.09 9.67 -0.76
N ARG A 77 16.39 8.45 -1.19
CA ARG A 77 15.56 7.66 -2.12
C ARG A 77 15.54 6.22 -1.70
N GLN A 78 14.34 5.67 -1.72
CA GLN A 78 14.09 4.27 -1.40
C GLN A 78 13.43 3.60 -2.60
N TYR A 79 13.79 2.36 -2.84
CA TYR A 79 13.21 1.52 -3.90
C TYR A 79 12.30 0.47 -3.26
N GLY A 80 11.24 0.05 -3.95
CA GLY A 80 10.35 -1.01 -3.47
C GLY A 80 11.10 -2.31 -3.16
N ASP A 81 11.99 -2.73 -4.07
CA ASP A 81 12.83 -3.93 -3.89
C ASP A 81 13.74 -3.82 -2.66
N TRP A 82 14.29 -2.63 -2.40
CA TRP A 82 15.11 -2.40 -1.23
C TRP A 82 14.28 -2.51 0.06
N MET A 83 13.07 -1.94 0.07
CA MET A 83 12.15 -2.05 1.21
C MET A 83 11.82 -3.52 1.49
N HIS A 84 11.55 -4.31 0.44
CA HIS A 84 11.29 -5.73 0.57
C HIS A 84 12.45 -6.47 1.24
N ILE A 85 13.68 -6.30 0.72
CA ILE A 85 14.88 -6.93 1.28
C ILE A 85 15.10 -6.49 2.73
N TRP A 86 14.95 -5.20 3.02
CA TRP A 86 15.11 -4.68 4.37
C TRP A 86 14.12 -5.28 5.36
N ASN A 87 12.84 -5.41 4.97
CA ASN A 87 11.82 -6.00 5.81
C ASN A 87 12.07 -7.49 6.04
N GLN A 88 12.59 -8.23 5.05
CA GLN A 88 12.99 -9.63 5.26
C GLN A 88 14.13 -9.78 6.29
N LEU A 89 15.04 -8.80 6.37
CA LEU A 89 16.21 -8.87 7.26
C LEU A 89 15.96 -8.33 8.67
N THR A 90 15.11 -7.31 8.81
CA THR A 90 14.95 -6.56 10.07
C THR A 90 13.66 -6.88 10.83
N MET A 91 12.66 -7.44 10.16
CA MET A 91 11.36 -7.67 10.76
C MET A 91 11.36 -8.92 11.64
N THR A 92 10.81 -8.79 12.85
CA THR A 92 10.61 -9.94 13.73
C THR A 92 9.34 -10.71 13.37
N SER A 93 9.26 -11.98 13.76
CA SER A 93 8.11 -12.85 13.46
C SER A 93 6.79 -12.31 14.04
N GLU A 94 6.86 -11.57 15.16
CA GLU A 94 5.70 -10.97 15.80
C GLU A 94 5.13 -9.82 14.96
N GLN A 95 6.00 -9.03 14.32
CA GLN A 95 5.60 -7.89 13.49
C GLN A 95 5.17 -8.30 12.09
N GLN A 96 5.66 -9.45 11.60
CA GLN A 96 5.41 -9.96 10.25
C GLN A 96 3.93 -10.02 9.89
N LYS A 97 3.09 -10.56 10.78
CA LYS A 97 1.65 -10.68 10.50
C LYS A 97 0.97 -9.33 10.35
N GLY A 98 1.34 -8.36 11.18
CA GLY A 98 0.83 -6.98 11.10
C GLY A 98 1.30 -6.29 9.82
N TYR A 99 2.58 -6.43 9.50
CA TYR A 99 3.17 -5.87 8.30
C TYR A 99 2.51 -6.39 7.02
N PHE A 100 2.36 -7.71 6.87
CA PHE A 100 1.71 -8.33 5.71
C PHE A 100 0.27 -7.86 5.52
N LYS A 101 -0.46 -7.61 6.62
CA LYS A 101 -1.79 -7.02 6.55
C LYS A 101 -1.76 -5.58 6.04
N MET A 102 -0.77 -4.77 6.45
CA MET A 102 -0.64 -3.38 6.01
C MET A 102 -0.29 -3.26 4.53
N ILE A 103 0.59 -4.11 4.01
CA ILE A 103 1.02 -4.06 2.60
C ILE A 103 0.16 -4.90 1.65
N GLY A 104 -0.90 -5.52 2.15
CA GLY A 104 -1.84 -6.28 1.32
C GLY A 104 -1.38 -7.68 0.94
N ASN A 105 -0.34 -8.22 1.58
CA ASN A 105 0.04 -9.63 1.41
C ASN A 105 -0.91 -10.54 2.20
N THR A 106 -2.16 -10.58 1.76
CA THR A 106 -3.22 -11.39 2.36
C THR A 106 -3.83 -12.27 1.28
N THR A 107 -4.36 -13.42 1.69
CA THR A 107 -5.02 -14.39 0.79
C THR A 107 -6.19 -13.79 0.02
N GLN A 108 -6.71 -12.63 0.45
CA GLN A 108 -7.79 -11.91 -0.23
C GLN A 108 -7.32 -11.21 -1.51
N LEU A 109 -6.05 -10.81 -1.58
CA LEU A 109 -5.47 -10.10 -2.73
C LEU A 109 -4.54 -10.99 -3.56
N THR A 110 -3.86 -11.94 -2.92
CA THR A 110 -2.81 -12.75 -3.55
C THR A 110 -3.28 -14.11 -4.06
N PHE A 111 -4.54 -14.50 -3.88
CA PHE A 111 -5.08 -15.73 -4.49
C PHE A 111 -5.73 -15.43 -5.85
N ILE A 112 -5.70 -16.41 -6.76
CA ILE A 112 -6.36 -16.29 -8.06
C ILE A 112 -7.88 -16.29 -7.90
N THR A 113 -8.56 -15.38 -8.57
CA THR A 113 -10.01 -15.38 -8.68
C THR A 113 -10.49 -16.32 -9.77
N ASP A 114 -11.60 -17.01 -9.53
CA ASP A 114 -12.27 -17.89 -10.49
C ASP A 114 -13.79 -17.61 -10.42
N PRO A 115 -14.49 -17.53 -11.57
CA PRO A 115 -15.94 -17.33 -11.61
C PRO A 115 -16.76 -18.43 -10.90
N SER A 116 -16.20 -19.62 -10.69
CA SER A 116 -16.85 -20.72 -9.96
C SER A 116 -16.81 -20.56 -8.44
N PHE A 117 -16.04 -19.59 -7.93
CA PHE A 117 -15.93 -19.30 -6.51
C PHE A 117 -17.05 -18.38 -5.99
N ALA A 118 -17.21 -18.34 -4.67
CA ALA A 118 -18.24 -17.53 -4.01
C ALA A 118 -18.02 -16.01 -4.20
N ASP A 119 -19.12 -15.26 -4.18
CA ASP A 119 -19.13 -13.79 -4.26
C ASP A 119 -18.32 -13.11 -3.15
N VAL A 120 -17.81 -11.91 -3.44
CA VAL A 120 -17.27 -10.99 -2.42
C VAL A 120 -18.42 -10.52 -1.53
N ASP A 121 -18.21 -10.61 -0.21
CA ASP A 121 -19.19 -10.25 0.82
C ASP A 121 -19.60 -8.78 0.69
N GLY A 122 -20.81 -8.53 0.18
CA GLY A 122 -21.44 -7.22 0.17
C GLY A 122 -22.22 -7.01 1.49
N PRO A 123 -22.49 -5.76 1.90
CA PRO A 123 -23.11 -5.44 3.20
C PRO A 123 -24.53 -6.02 3.40
N CYS A 124 -25.10 -6.72 2.41
CA CYS A 124 -26.43 -7.30 2.43
C CYS A 124 -26.53 -8.80 2.05
N ASN A 125 -25.41 -9.53 1.92
CA ASN A 125 -25.46 -10.96 1.54
C ASN A 125 -25.09 -11.90 2.70
N SER A 126 -26.06 -12.63 3.24
CA SER A 126 -25.85 -13.60 4.35
C SER A 126 -25.28 -14.96 3.92
N LEU A 127 -25.07 -15.17 2.62
CA LEU A 127 -24.58 -16.43 2.03
C LEU A 127 -23.10 -16.39 1.62
N ALA A 128 -22.45 -15.23 1.70
CA ALA A 128 -21.02 -15.13 1.39
C ALA A 128 -20.17 -15.65 2.58
N PRO A 129 -19.11 -16.45 2.34
CA PRO A 129 -18.21 -16.88 3.41
C PRO A 129 -17.51 -15.67 4.05
N ARG A 130 -17.88 -15.39 5.30
CA ARG A 130 -17.35 -14.30 6.15
C ARG A 130 -15.83 -14.35 6.23
N ASN A 131 -15.10 -13.43 5.58
CA ASN A 131 -13.65 -13.21 5.75
C ASN A 131 -12.81 -14.49 5.98
N VAL A 132 -13.11 -15.57 5.26
CA VAL A 132 -12.35 -16.82 5.32
C VAL A 132 -11.24 -16.78 4.25
N CYS A 133 -10.20 -17.59 4.45
CA CYS A 133 -9.17 -17.90 3.46
C CYS A 133 -9.70 -18.74 2.27
N THR A 134 -10.89 -18.43 1.76
CA THR A 134 -11.48 -19.10 0.60
C THR A 134 -11.23 -18.28 -0.67
N PRO A 135 -10.88 -18.93 -1.79
CA PRO A 135 -10.85 -18.28 -3.09
C PRO A 135 -12.21 -17.63 -3.42
N ARG A 136 -12.19 -16.47 -4.10
CA ARG A 136 -13.38 -15.65 -4.40
C ARG A 136 -13.47 -15.35 -5.89
N ASN A 137 -14.66 -14.95 -6.34
CA ASN A 137 -14.85 -14.57 -7.74
C ASN A 137 -14.39 -13.13 -8.07
N ALA A 138 -14.12 -12.28 -7.08
CA ALA A 138 -13.63 -10.94 -7.30
C ALA A 138 -12.59 -10.53 -6.24
N LEU A 139 -11.71 -9.62 -6.60
CA LEU A 139 -10.75 -8.98 -5.70
C LEU A 139 -11.41 -7.73 -5.12
N PRO A 140 -11.59 -7.62 -3.79
CA PRO A 140 -12.25 -6.47 -3.19
C PRO A 140 -11.37 -5.21 -3.24
N GLU A 141 -12.01 -4.04 -3.29
CA GLU A 141 -11.33 -2.77 -3.02
C GLU A 141 -10.69 -2.82 -1.63
N SER A 142 -9.40 -2.51 -1.54
CA SER A 142 -8.64 -2.62 -0.30
C SER A 142 -7.69 -1.45 -0.13
N THR A 143 -7.66 -0.86 1.07
CA THR A 143 -6.70 0.19 1.43
C THR A 143 -5.47 -0.41 2.09
N LEU A 144 -4.31 -0.13 1.49
CA LEU A 144 -2.98 -0.52 1.94
C LEU A 144 -2.28 0.66 2.61
N TYR A 145 -1.46 0.36 3.61
CA TYR A 145 -0.64 1.34 4.33
C TYR A 145 0.81 0.89 4.30
N VAL A 146 1.62 1.45 3.42
CA VAL A 146 3.04 1.07 3.28
C VAL A 146 3.89 2.00 4.15
N PRO A 147 4.57 1.50 5.19
CA PRO A 147 5.46 2.34 5.99
C PRO A 147 6.69 2.74 5.19
N LEU A 148 7.02 4.04 5.18
CA LEU A 148 8.24 4.56 4.58
C LEU A 148 9.36 4.58 5.61
N GLN A 149 10.58 4.25 5.21
CA GLN A 149 11.69 4.03 6.14
C GLN A 149 12.77 5.11 6.03
N PHE A 150 12.38 6.37 5.87
CA PHE A 150 13.34 7.47 5.82
C PHE A 150 14.15 7.59 7.12
N TRP A 151 15.29 8.27 7.05
CA TRP A 151 16.17 8.47 8.21
C TRP A 151 15.41 8.98 9.45
N PHE A 152 14.45 9.89 9.25
CA PHE A 152 13.63 10.47 10.32
C PHE A 152 12.49 9.57 10.83
N CYS A 153 12.27 8.41 10.23
CA CYS A 153 11.27 7.42 10.67
C CYS A 153 11.84 6.35 11.60
N THR A 154 13.16 6.26 11.72
CA THR A 154 13.85 5.18 12.47
C THR A 154 13.84 5.40 13.98
N ASN A 155 14.06 6.65 14.42
CA ASN A 155 14.15 7.01 15.82
C ASN A 155 13.48 8.38 16.02
N PRO A 156 12.65 8.55 17.08
CA PRO A 156 12.04 9.85 17.39
C PRO A 156 13.06 10.98 17.62
N GLY A 157 14.28 10.67 18.07
CA GLY A 157 15.37 11.64 18.21
C GLY A 157 15.93 12.17 16.89
N LEU A 158 15.62 11.51 15.77
CA LEU A 158 15.99 11.94 14.41
C LEU A 158 14.78 12.49 13.63
N ALA A 159 13.66 12.74 14.31
CA ALA A 159 12.46 13.30 13.69
C ALA A 159 12.80 14.61 12.97
N LEU A 160 12.21 14.82 11.79
CA LEU A 160 12.54 15.94 10.94
C LEU A 160 11.92 17.22 11.54
N PRO A 161 12.72 18.23 11.96
CA PRO A 161 12.17 19.47 12.50
C PRO A 161 11.59 20.32 11.38
N LEU A 162 10.27 20.29 11.23
CA LEU A 162 9.57 21.04 10.18
C LEU A 162 9.69 22.56 10.39
N ILE A 163 9.82 22.99 11.65
CA ILE A 163 10.00 24.42 11.99
C ILE A 163 11.36 24.98 11.57
N ALA A 164 12.38 24.13 11.45
CA ALA A 164 13.73 24.54 11.10
C ALA A 164 13.95 24.65 9.58
N LEU A 165 13.04 24.09 8.78
CA LEU A 165 13.14 24.06 7.33
C LEU A 165 12.32 25.21 6.74
N LYS A 166 13.03 26.22 6.22
CA LYS A 166 12.45 27.38 5.55
C LYS A 166 12.16 27.13 4.08
#